data_AF-A0A816IR83-F1
#
_entry.id   AF-A0A816IR83-F1
#
_cell.length_a   1.000
_cell.length_b   1.000
_cell.length_c   1.000
_cell.angle_alpha   90.00
_cell.angle_beta   90.00
_cell.angle_gamma   90.00
#
_symmetry.space_group_name_H-M   'P 1'
#
loop_
_entity.id
_entity.type
_entity.pdbx_description
1 polymer ?
#
loop_
_entity_poly.entity_id
_entity_poly.type
_entity_poly.pdbx_seq_one_letter_code
_entity_poly.pdbx_strand_id
1 'polypeptide(L)'
;MHTIFLENYKNLIVKSLFFLYIYKFYKYYLILIFVWILLVRIKKFLICFVQVDFVMEILSKLVSRQIWRLPKLWPGFLKCVSQTQPHSFPVLLELPMPQLESIMKKFPDLRPSLTAYANQPTIRASLPNPALSVLGLENGQDSRSQMHPSDAASSIHGAALT
;
A
#
# COMPACT_ATOMS: atom_id res chain seq x y z
N MET A 1 42.83 54.80 -34.66
CA MET A 1 42.68 53.33 -34.67
C MET A 1 42.60 52.73 -33.26
N HIS A 2 43.48 53.12 -32.34
CA HIS A 2 43.53 52.59 -30.96
C HIS A 2 42.26 52.83 -30.11
N THR A 3 41.60 53.98 -30.27
CA THR A 3 40.38 54.37 -29.53
C THR A 3 39.17 53.50 -29.87
N ILE A 4 38.95 53.17 -31.15
CA ILE A 4 37.84 52.32 -31.61
C ILE A 4 37.99 50.88 -31.11
N PHE A 5 39.23 50.38 -31.05
CA PHE A 5 39.53 49.03 -30.54
C PHE A 5 39.22 48.90 -29.04
N LEU A 6 39.59 49.92 -28.24
CA LEU A 6 39.28 49.98 -26.81
C LEU A 6 37.76 50.08 -26.54
N GLU A 7 37.01 50.79 -27.38
CA GLU A 7 35.57 50.94 -27.24
C GLU A 7 34.81 49.67 -27.61
N ASN A 8 35.25 48.94 -28.64
CA ASN A 8 34.71 47.62 -28.98
C ASN A 8 34.99 46.59 -27.87
N TYR A 9 36.20 46.61 -27.30
CA TYR A 9 36.58 45.73 -26.20
C TYR A 9 35.75 46.00 -24.93
N LYS A 10 35.53 47.27 -24.56
CA LYS A 10 34.64 47.64 -23.45
C LYS A 10 33.21 47.16 -23.68
N ASN A 11 32.67 47.32 -24.89
CA ASN A 11 31.34 46.83 -25.24
C ASN A 11 31.23 45.30 -25.17
N LEU A 12 32.29 44.57 -25.56
CA LEU A 12 32.33 43.11 -25.48
C LEU A 12 32.38 42.62 -24.03
N ILE A 13 33.17 43.28 -23.18
CA ILE A 13 33.24 43.00 -21.73
C ILE A 13 31.89 43.26 -21.08
N VAL A 14 31.24 44.38 -21.38
CA VAL A 14 29.91 44.72 -20.82
C VAL A 14 28.85 43.69 -21.26
N LYS A 15 28.86 43.26 -22.52
CA LYS A 15 27.95 42.20 -23.01
C LYS A 15 28.22 40.85 -22.34
N SER A 16 29.49 40.48 -22.13
CA SER A 16 29.87 39.24 -21.45
C SER A 16 29.49 39.26 -19.97
N LEU A 17 29.74 40.37 -19.26
CA LEU A 17 29.33 40.57 -17.88
C LEU A 17 27.81 40.59 -17.73
N PHE A 18 27.09 41.20 -18.68
CA PHE A 18 25.63 41.17 -18.71
C PHE A 18 25.10 39.75 -18.91
N PHE A 19 25.67 38.97 -19.84
CA PHE A 19 25.29 37.58 -20.06
C PHE A 19 25.57 36.71 -18.82
N LEU A 20 26.73 36.92 -18.18
CA LEU A 20 27.08 36.23 -16.95
C LEU A 20 26.15 36.62 -15.79
N TYR A 21 25.78 37.89 -15.69
CA TYR A 21 24.83 38.40 -14.70
C TYR A 21 23.45 37.79 -14.89
N ILE A 22 22.94 37.79 -16.13
CA ILE A 22 21.65 37.17 -16.48
C ILE A 22 21.66 35.67 -16.21
N TYR A 23 22.73 34.97 -16.59
CA TYR A 23 22.87 33.54 -16.32
C TYR A 23 22.93 33.24 -14.83
N LYS A 24 23.71 34.02 -14.07
CA LYS A 24 23.83 33.89 -12.62
C LYS A 24 22.49 34.18 -11.92
N PHE A 25 21.79 35.22 -12.37
CA PHE A 25 20.45 35.58 -11.91
C PHE A 25 19.46 34.44 -12.20
N TYR A 26 19.38 33.95 -13.44
CA TYR A 26 18.48 32.85 -13.80
C TYR A 26 18.79 31.57 -13.02
N LYS A 27 20.07 31.25 -12.81
CA LYS A 27 20.51 30.09 -12.01
C LYS A 27 20.08 30.21 -10.54
N TYR A 28 20.24 31.38 -9.92
CA TYR A 28 19.77 31.61 -8.55
C TYR A 28 18.25 31.50 -8.43
N TYR A 29 17.51 32.11 -9.35
CA TYR A 29 16.04 32.02 -9.36
C TYR A 29 15.57 30.59 -9.60
N LEU A 30 16.22 29.84 -10.49
CA LEU A 30 15.93 28.43 -10.73
C LEU A 30 16.17 27.58 -9.47
N ILE A 31 17.29 27.78 -8.77
CA ILE A 31 17.59 27.09 -7.50
C ILE A 31 16.54 27.45 -6.44
N LEU A 32 16.18 28.72 -6.30
CA LEU A 32 15.15 29.16 -5.35
C LEU A 32 13.78 28.55 -5.67
N ILE A 33 13.41 28.46 -6.95
CA ILE A 33 12.17 27.79 -7.39
C ILE A 33 12.20 26.30 -7.06
N PHE A 34 13.31 25.60 -7.34
CA PHE A 34 13.46 24.19 -6.99
C PHE A 34 13.39 23.96 -5.47
N VAL A 35 14.07 24.79 -4.68
CA VAL A 35 14.02 24.73 -3.22
C VAL A 35 12.61 25.02 -2.71
N TRP A 36 11.91 26.00 -3.29
CA TRP A 36 10.52 26.31 -2.92
C TRP A 36 9.56 25.16 -3.28
N ILE A 37 9.68 24.57 -4.47
CA ILE A 37 8.91 23.39 -4.88
C ILE A 37 9.22 22.20 -3.95
N LEU A 38 10.50 21.97 -3.64
CA LEU A 38 10.94 20.90 -2.76
C LEU A 38 10.38 21.10 -1.34
N LEU A 39 10.42 22.32 -0.80
CA LEU A 39 9.84 22.64 0.50
C LEU A 39 8.32 22.44 0.52
N VAL A 40 7.60 22.84 -0.55
CA VAL A 40 6.16 22.59 -0.68
C VAL A 40 5.87 21.09 -0.72
N ARG A 41 6.69 20.30 -1.43
CA ARG A 41 6.55 18.85 -1.52
C ARG A 41 6.90 18.14 -0.21
N ILE A 42 7.95 18.58 0.49
CA ILE A 42 8.33 18.03 1.80
C ILE A 42 7.26 18.36 2.83
N LYS A 43 6.72 19.58 2.88
CA LYS A 43 5.63 19.93 3.79
C LYS A 43 4.36 19.12 3.52
N LYS A 44 3.96 18.97 2.24
CA LYS A 44 2.83 18.14 1.83
C LYS A 44 3.05 16.67 2.18
N PHE A 45 4.28 16.16 2.04
CA PHE A 45 4.63 14.79 2.38
C PHE A 45 4.63 14.55 3.90
N LEU A 46 5.23 15.46 4.67
CA LEU A 46 5.30 15.36 6.13
C LEU A 46 3.91 15.48 6.79
N ILE A 47 3.06 16.37 6.28
CA ILE A 47 1.67 16.49 6.78
C ILE A 47 0.86 15.23 6.46
N CYS A 48 1.08 14.63 5.27
CA CYS A 48 0.41 13.41 4.85
C CYS A 48 0.84 12.23 5.74
N PHE A 49 2.14 12.12 6.00
CA PHE A 49 2.72 11.07 6.83
C PHE A 49 2.12 11.08 8.25
N VAL A 50 2.19 12.23 8.94
CA VAL A 50 1.68 12.37 10.32
C VAL A 50 0.16 12.15 10.40
N GLN A 51 -0.60 12.60 9.40
CA GLN A 51 -2.05 12.41 9.38
C GLN A 51 -2.41 10.93 9.17
N VAL A 52 -1.66 10.20 8.35
CA VAL A 52 -1.89 8.77 8.12
C VAL A 52 -1.59 7.98 9.39
N ASP A 53 -0.49 8.25 10.09
CA ASP A 53 -0.15 7.55 11.34
C ASP A 53 -1.26 7.71 12.40
N PHE A 54 -1.75 8.94 12.61
CA PHE A 54 -2.85 9.20 13.55
C PHE A 54 -4.15 8.47 13.17
N VAL A 55 -4.50 8.50 11.88
CA VAL A 55 -5.70 7.81 11.39
C VAL A 55 -5.55 6.30 11.56
N MET A 56 -4.40 5.71 11.25
CA MET A 56 -4.16 4.28 11.42
C MET A 56 -4.24 3.86 12.89
N GLU A 57 -3.69 4.67 13.80
CA GLU A 57 -3.78 4.41 15.23
C GLU A 57 -5.23 4.45 15.73
N ILE A 58 -6.02 5.42 15.25
CA ILE A 58 -7.47 5.46 15.53
C ILE A 58 -8.14 4.21 14.97
N LEU A 59 -7.91 3.87 13.69
CA LEU A 59 -8.54 2.73 13.05
C LEU A 59 -8.24 1.42 13.79
N SER A 60 -6.99 1.17 14.21
CA SER A 60 -6.63 -0.01 15.01
C SER A 60 -7.31 -0.02 16.38
N LYS A 61 -7.41 1.14 17.06
CA LYS A 61 -8.20 1.27 18.30
C LYS A 61 -9.70 1.00 18.10
N LEU A 62 -10.25 1.33 16.92
CA LEU A 62 -11.64 1.01 16.59
C LEU A 62 -11.83 -0.51 16.37
N VAL A 63 -10.88 -1.18 15.71
CA VAL A 63 -10.91 -2.64 15.50
C VAL A 63 -10.90 -3.37 16.84
N SER A 64 -9.99 -3.01 17.75
CA SER A 64 -9.95 -3.62 19.10
C SER A 64 -11.23 -3.38 19.91
N ARG A 65 -11.91 -2.25 19.71
CA ARG A 65 -13.24 -1.95 20.32
C ARG A 65 -14.42 -2.57 19.58
N GLN A 66 -14.19 -3.44 18.60
CA GLN A 66 -15.23 -4.17 17.87
C GLN A 66 -16.21 -3.23 17.16
N ILE A 67 -15.68 -2.29 16.39
CA ILE A 67 -16.45 -1.28 15.63
C ILE A 67 -17.60 -1.85 14.79
N TRP A 68 -17.51 -3.11 14.35
CA TRP A 68 -18.57 -3.82 13.61
C TRP A 68 -19.87 -4.01 14.42
N ARG A 69 -19.83 -3.91 15.75
CA ARG A 69 -21.02 -3.92 16.61
C ARG A 69 -21.74 -2.57 16.63
N LEU A 70 -21.12 -1.50 16.14
CA LEU A 70 -21.66 -0.14 16.12
C LEU A 70 -22.08 0.24 14.69
N PRO A 71 -23.35 0.01 14.30
CA PRO A 71 -23.82 0.22 12.92
C PRO A 71 -23.74 1.68 12.46
N LYS A 72 -23.72 2.64 13.39
CA LYS A 72 -23.59 4.08 13.08
C LYS A 72 -22.19 4.48 12.62
N LEU A 73 -21.16 3.81 13.15
CA LEU A 73 -19.76 4.16 12.89
C LEU A 73 -19.10 3.25 11.85
N TRP A 74 -19.62 2.04 11.70
CA TRP A 74 -19.10 1.03 10.76
C TRP A 74 -18.97 1.52 9.30
N PRO A 75 -19.97 2.20 8.69
CA PRO A 75 -19.82 2.72 7.33
C PRO A 75 -18.70 3.77 7.21
N GLY A 76 -18.54 4.60 8.25
CA GLY A 76 -17.47 5.61 8.30
C GLY A 76 -16.08 4.99 8.40
N PHE A 77 -15.94 3.93 9.21
CA PHE A 77 -14.72 3.12 9.28
C PHE A 77 -14.35 2.57 7.90
N LEU A 78 -15.30 1.92 7.22
CA LEU A 78 -15.08 1.36 5.88
C LEU A 78 -14.65 2.42 4.86
N LYS A 79 -15.27 3.60 4.91
CA LYS A 79 -14.89 4.72 4.05
C LYS A 79 -13.46 5.20 4.32
N CYS A 80 -13.08 5.34 5.58
CA CYS A 80 -11.72 5.74 5.96
C CYS A 80 -10.68 4.71 5.54
N VAL A 81 -10.93 3.42 5.81
CA VAL A 81 -10.05 2.32 5.37
C VAL A 81 -9.87 2.35 3.86
N SER A 82 -10.95 2.49 3.10
CA SER A 82 -10.89 2.52 1.64
C SER A 82 -10.11 3.74 1.12
N GLN A 83 -10.27 4.90 1.75
CA GLN A 83 -9.57 6.13 1.35
C GLN A 83 -8.09 6.16 1.72
N THR A 84 -7.68 5.39 2.74
CA THR A 84 -6.30 5.37 3.25
C THR A 84 -5.51 4.14 2.81
N GLN A 85 -5.99 3.46 1.75
CA GLN A 85 -5.21 2.43 1.07
C GLN A 85 -3.91 3.02 0.50
N PRO A 86 -2.79 2.28 0.52
CA PRO A 86 -2.64 0.89 0.97
C PRO A 86 -2.33 0.74 2.48
N HIS A 87 -2.13 1.82 3.21
CA HIS A 87 -1.68 1.76 4.62
C HIS A 87 -2.69 1.15 5.58
N SER A 88 -3.98 1.14 5.23
CA SER A 88 -5.06 0.57 6.05
C SER A 88 -5.18 -0.95 5.96
N PHE A 89 -4.44 -1.61 5.06
CA PHE A 89 -4.52 -3.07 4.88
C PHE A 89 -4.10 -3.89 6.11
N PRO A 90 -3.06 -3.55 6.89
CA PRO A 90 -2.75 -4.24 8.14
C PRO A 90 -3.93 -4.19 9.13
N VAL A 91 -4.55 -3.01 9.28
CA VAL A 91 -5.72 -2.83 10.16
C VAL A 91 -6.90 -3.65 9.63
N LEU A 92 -7.05 -3.75 8.31
CA LEU A 92 -8.10 -4.55 7.70
C LEU A 92 -7.90 -6.06 7.92
N LEU A 93 -6.65 -6.52 7.91
CA LEU A 93 -6.25 -7.90 8.19
C LEU A 93 -6.36 -8.25 9.69
N GLU A 94 -6.33 -7.25 10.58
CA GLU A 94 -6.58 -7.41 12.02
C GLU A 94 -8.05 -7.70 12.34
N LEU A 95 -8.98 -7.43 11.40
CA LEU A 95 -10.39 -7.75 11.62
C LEU A 95 -10.65 -9.25 11.66
N PRO A 96 -11.68 -9.69 12.41
CA PRO A 96 -12.13 -11.07 12.36
C PRO A 96 -12.55 -11.47 10.94
N MET A 97 -12.12 -12.65 10.50
CA MET A 97 -12.39 -13.24 9.18
C MET A 97 -13.83 -13.06 8.66
N PRO A 98 -14.90 -13.32 9.44
CA PRO A 98 -16.27 -13.15 8.94
C PRO A 98 -16.58 -11.70 8.51
N GLN A 99 -15.94 -10.71 9.13
CA GLN A 99 -16.11 -9.31 8.75
C GLN A 99 -15.28 -8.97 7.52
N LEU A 100 -14.06 -9.49 7.42
CA LEU A 100 -13.21 -9.30 6.24
C LEU A 100 -13.90 -9.82 4.97
N GLU A 101 -14.49 -11.01 5.01
CA GLU A 101 -15.28 -11.59 3.91
C GLU A 101 -16.46 -10.68 3.50
N SER A 102 -17.20 -10.18 4.49
CA SER A 102 -18.32 -9.26 4.27
C SER A 102 -17.88 -7.96 3.58
N ILE A 103 -16.73 -7.41 3.99
CA ILE A 103 -16.13 -6.22 3.36
C ILE A 103 -15.73 -6.53 1.92
N MET A 104 -15.06 -7.65 1.67
CA MET A 104 -14.65 -8.05 0.32
C MET A 104 -15.85 -8.26 -0.61
N LYS A 105 -16.98 -8.74 -0.08
CA LYS A 105 -18.23 -8.87 -0.83
C LYS A 105 -18.85 -7.51 -1.15
N LYS A 106 -18.75 -6.54 -0.23
CA LYS A 106 -19.35 -5.20 -0.38
C LYS A 106 -18.49 -4.25 -1.21
N PHE A 107 -17.17 -4.42 -1.20
CA PHE A 107 -16.19 -3.61 -1.93
C PHE A 107 -15.32 -4.53 -2.78
N PRO A 108 -15.82 -5.03 -3.92
CA PRO A 108 -15.07 -5.94 -4.78
C PRO A 108 -13.79 -5.31 -5.34
N ASP A 109 -13.79 -3.99 -5.55
CA ASP A 109 -12.64 -3.21 -6.03
C ASP A 109 -11.45 -3.24 -5.05
N LEU A 110 -11.71 -3.53 -3.77
CA LEU A 110 -10.69 -3.64 -2.73
C LEU A 110 -9.91 -4.96 -2.83
N ARG A 111 -10.55 -6.03 -3.33
CA ARG A 111 -9.95 -7.37 -3.41
C ARG A 111 -8.61 -7.38 -4.13
N PRO A 112 -8.47 -6.87 -5.37
CA PRO A 112 -7.19 -6.95 -6.08
C PRO A 112 -6.06 -6.25 -5.33
N SER A 113 -6.32 -5.09 -4.73
CA SER A 113 -5.32 -4.33 -3.98
C SER A 113 -4.91 -5.04 -2.68
N LEU A 114 -5.88 -5.62 -1.95
CA LEU A 114 -5.60 -6.35 -0.72
C LEU A 114 -4.89 -7.69 -0.99
N THR A 115 -5.28 -8.40 -2.05
CA THR A 115 -4.61 -9.62 -2.51
C THR A 115 -3.18 -9.33 -2.94
N ALA A 116 -2.93 -8.24 -3.69
CA ALA A 116 -1.57 -7.83 -4.05
C ALA A 116 -0.71 -7.49 -2.83
N TYR A 117 -1.29 -6.86 -1.81
CA TYR A 117 -0.61 -6.57 -0.54
C TYR A 117 -0.29 -7.84 0.26
N ALA A 118 -1.26 -8.75 0.39
CA ALA A 118 -1.08 -10.01 1.12
C ALA A 118 -0.14 -10.99 0.42
N ASN A 119 0.03 -10.88 -0.90
CA ASN A 119 0.98 -11.70 -1.64
C ASN A 119 2.45 -11.28 -1.45
N GLN A 120 2.71 -10.18 -0.73
CA GLN A 120 4.07 -9.80 -0.38
C GLN A 120 4.67 -10.85 0.58
N PRO A 121 5.90 -11.34 0.34
CA PRO A 121 6.47 -12.48 1.07
C PRO A 121 6.55 -12.26 2.59
N THR A 122 6.84 -11.02 3.01
CA THR A 122 6.89 -10.64 4.43
C THR A 122 5.52 -10.71 5.11
N ILE A 123 4.47 -10.30 4.40
CA ILE A 123 3.09 -10.30 4.92
C ILE A 123 2.49 -11.70 4.88
N ARG A 124 2.66 -12.40 3.75
CA ARG A 124 2.21 -13.78 3.55
C ARG A 124 2.72 -14.73 4.63
N ALA A 125 3.96 -14.57 5.08
CA ALA A 125 4.55 -15.37 6.15
C ALA A 125 3.92 -15.13 7.53
N SER A 126 3.31 -13.95 7.73
CA SER A 126 2.66 -13.56 8.99
C SER A 126 1.16 -13.82 9.02
N LEU A 127 0.56 -14.22 7.89
CA LEU A 127 -0.89 -14.30 7.73
C LEU A 127 -1.43 -15.69 8.07
N PRO A 128 -2.49 -15.81 8.88
CA PRO A 128 -3.11 -17.11 9.18
C PRO A 128 -3.84 -17.67 7.94
N ASN A 129 -3.82 -19.01 7.77
CA ASN A 129 -4.40 -19.73 6.62
C ASN A 129 -5.81 -19.27 6.18
N PRO A 130 -6.78 -19.00 7.09
CA PRO A 130 -8.11 -18.53 6.70
C PRO A 130 -8.09 -17.22 5.88
N ALA A 131 -7.16 -16.31 6.18
CA ALA A 131 -7.03 -15.07 5.44
C ALA A 131 -6.53 -15.35 4.01
N LEU A 132 -5.57 -16.27 3.85
CA LEU A 132 -5.06 -16.67 2.54
C LEU A 132 -6.14 -17.30 1.65
N SER A 133 -7.01 -18.15 2.22
CA SER A 133 -8.12 -18.76 1.47
C SER A 133 -9.16 -17.72 1.05
N VAL A 134 -9.52 -16.77 1.92
CA VAL A 134 -10.45 -15.66 1.58
C VAL A 134 -9.87 -14.76 0.47
N LEU A 135 -8.56 -14.52 0.50
CA LEU A 135 -7.82 -13.71 -0.46
C LEU A 135 -7.53 -14.43 -1.78
N GLY A 136 -7.81 -15.74 -1.87
CA GLY A 136 -7.52 -16.58 -3.04
C GLY A 136 -6.04 -16.87 -3.25
N LEU A 137 -5.24 -16.79 -2.19
CA LEU A 137 -3.77 -16.94 -2.19
C LEU A 137 -3.31 -18.34 -1.74
N GLU A 138 -4.22 -19.29 -1.64
CA GLU A 138 -3.95 -20.67 -1.22
C GLU A 138 -2.82 -21.28 -2.05
N ASN A 139 -1.68 -21.56 -1.40
CA ASN A 139 -0.68 -22.44 -2.00
C ASN A 139 -1.29 -23.84 -1.95
N GLY A 140 -1.55 -24.43 -3.12
CA GLY A 140 -2.12 -25.76 -3.21
C GLY A 140 -1.18 -26.82 -2.64
N GLN A 141 -1.39 -27.17 -1.37
CA GLN A 141 -1.10 -28.45 -0.69
C GLN A 141 -2.06 -28.45 0.52
N ASP A 142 -3.16 -29.19 0.59
CA ASP A 142 -3.34 -30.61 0.26
C ASP A 142 -4.76 -30.91 -0.23
N SER A 143 -4.89 -31.20 -1.53
CA SER A 143 -5.87 -32.17 -1.99
C SER A 143 -5.41 -33.56 -1.56
N ARG A 144 -5.59 -33.94 -0.29
CA ARG A 144 -5.72 -35.35 0.08
C ARG A 144 -7.20 -35.66 0.16
N SER A 145 -7.75 -36.04 -0.98
CA SER A 145 -9.05 -36.67 -1.15
C SER A 145 -9.27 -37.72 -0.06
N GLN A 146 -10.05 -37.38 0.96
CA GLN A 146 -10.68 -38.38 1.82
C GLN A 146 -12.06 -38.66 1.21
N MET A 147 -12.04 -39.46 0.15
CA MET A 147 -13.24 -40.03 -0.46
C MET A 147 -12.96 -41.48 -0.82
N HIS A 148 -13.30 -42.40 0.08
CA HIS A 148 -13.86 -43.68 -0.34
C HIS A 148 -14.83 -44.22 0.73
N PRO A 149 -15.98 -44.80 0.34
CA PRO A 149 -17.12 -45.07 1.20
C PRO A 149 -17.02 -46.41 1.93
N SER A 150 -17.87 -46.56 2.93
CA SER A 150 -18.12 -47.77 3.71
C SER A 150 -18.71 -48.93 2.89
N ASP A 151 -18.45 -50.13 3.42
CA ASP A 151 -19.29 -51.34 3.47
C ASP A 151 -19.11 -52.50 2.46
N ALA A 152 -19.13 -53.70 3.08
CA ALA A 152 -19.44 -55.04 2.58
C ALA A 152 -18.32 -55.92 2.01
N ALA A 153 -17.63 -56.63 2.91
CA ALA A 153 -17.25 -58.03 2.68
C ALA A 153 -17.29 -58.80 4.01
N SER A 154 -18.48 -59.36 4.27
CA SER A 154 -18.73 -60.41 5.24
C SER A 154 -18.07 -61.73 4.78
N SER A 155 -17.74 -62.57 5.76
CA SER A 155 -17.70 -64.05 5.71
C SER A 155 -16.33 -64.72 5.84
N ILE A 156 -15.92 -64.87 7.10
CA ILE A 156 -15.41 -66.06 7.79
C ILE A 156 -14.88 -67.21 6.89
N HIS A 157 -13.56 -67.40 6.93
CA HIS A 157 -12.92 -68.67 6.59
C HIS A 157 -13.06 -69.65 7.75
N GLY A 158 -13.86 -70.69 7.55
CA GLY A 158 -13.75 -71.96 8.27
C GLY A 158 -13.43 -73.05 7.26
N ALA A 159 -12.26 -73.66 7.36
CA ALA A 159 -11.96 -74.94 6.73
C ALA A 159 -10.88 -75.66 7.55
N ALA A 160 -11.28 -76.84 8.03
CA ALA A 160 -10.50 -77.80 8.80
C ALA A 160 -9.27 -78.31 8.03
N LEU A 161 -8.19 -78.58 8.78
CA LEU A 161 -7.16 -79.52 8.34
C LEU A 161 -7.04 -80.62 9.40
N THR A 162 -7.25 -81.82 8.88
CA THR A 162 -6.91 -83.17 9.36
C THR A 162 -5.52 -83.29 9.96
#